data_AF-A0A1Q6F8U4-F1
#
_entry.id   AF-A0A1Q6F8U4-F1
#
_cell.length_a   1.000
_cell.length_b   1.000
_cell.length_c   1.000
_cell.angle_alpha   90.00
_cell.angle_beta   90.00
_cell.angle_gamma   90.00
#
_symmetry.space_group_name_H-M   'P 1'
#
loop_
_entity.id
_entity.type
_entity.pdbx_description
1 polymer ?
#
loop_
_entity_poly.entity_id
_entity_poly.type
_entity_poly.pdbx_seq_one_letter_code
_entity_poly.pdbx_strand_id
1 'polypeptide(L)'
;RTEVIRTLADLREQLDADRICGAWLSAENNLSASIRRIGEGMWRILVFDHALCYKRLVQDGIIALRRHRLWLGADDDNRVIYDAATETLTIGCYGRFVPEDSIRRRDDDEIIAAEPFNEPAE
;
A
#
# COMPACT_ATOMS: atom_id res chain seq x y z
N ARG A 1 -35.21 -6.79 -10.62
CA ARG A 1 -34.71 -5.61 -9.86
C ARG A 1 -33.39 -5.90 -9.11
N THR A 2 -32.83 -7.11 -9.19
CA THR A 2 -31.67 -7.56 -8.40
C THR A 2 -30.33 -7.43 -9.15
N GLU A 3 -30.35 -7.46 -10.49
CA GLU A 3 -29.13 -7.37 -11.31
C GLU A 3 -28.52 -5.96 -11.28
N VAL A 4 -29.34 -4.92 -11.41
CA VAL A 4 -28.89 -3.50 -11.38
C VAL A 4 -28.18 -3.15 -10.07
N ILE A 5 -28.64 -3.70 -8.94
CA ILE A 5 -28.04 -3.43 -7.62
C ILE A 5 -26.67 -4.12 -7.48
N ARG A 6 -26.51 -5.34 -8.03
CA ARG A 6 -25.21 -6.03 -8.01
C ARG A 6 -24.18 -5.29 -8.85
N THR A 7 -24.55 -4.88 -10.07
CA THR A 7 -23.62 -4.18 -10.97
C THR A 7 -23.11 -2.85 -10.40
N LEU A 8 -23.96 -2.09 -9.71
CA LEU A 8 -23.54 -0.84 -9.05
C LEU A 8 -22.65 -1.08 -7.84
N ALA A 9 -22.92 -2.14 -7.06
CA ALA A 9 -22.07 -2.52 -5.93
C ALA A 9 -20.69 -2.99 -6.40
N ASP A 10 -20.65 -3.83 -7.44
CA ASP A 10 -19.41 -4.31 -8.06
C ASP A 10 -18.59 -3.14 -8.63
N LEU A 11 -19.23 -2.19 -9.32
CA LEU A 11 -18.56 -1.02 -9.89
C LEU A 11 -17.96 -0.13 -8.79
N ARG A 12 -18.71 0.14 -7.73
CA ARG A 12 -18.24 0.94 -6.61
C ARG A 12 -17.03 0.27 -5.94
N GLU A 13 -17.12 -1.03 -5.74
CA GLU A 13 -16.04 -1.79 -5.17
C GLU A 13 -14.80 -1.83 -6.07
N GLN A 14 -14.95 -1.92 -7.39
CA GLN A 14 -13.82 -1.80 -8.31
C GLN A 14 -13.14 -0.41 -8.22
N LEU A 15 -13.94 0.66 -8.14
CA LEU A 15 -13.43 2.02 -7.96
C LEU A 15 -12.72 2.20 -6.61
N ASP A 16 -13.26 1.62 -5.54
CA ASP A 16 -12.65 1.65 -4.22
C ASP A 16 -11.39 0.75 -4.18
N ALA A 17 -11.36 -0.35 -4.94
CA ALA A 17 -10.20 -1.22 -5.04
C ALA A 17 -9.05 -0.58 -5.82
N ASP A 18 -9.31 0.29 -6.81
CA ASP A 18 -8.22 1.04 -7.45
C ASP A 18 -7.52 2.01 -6.50
N ARG A 19 -8.15 2.37 -5.36
CA ARG A 19 -7.49 3.13 -4.27
C ARG A 19 -6.37 2.35 -3.57
N ILE A 20 -6.28 1.03 -3.77
CA ILE A 20 -5.16 0.23 -3.25
C ILE A 20 -3.90 0.39 -4.11
N CYS A 21 -4.00 0.98 -5.31
CA CYS A 21 -2.85 1.21 -6.17
C CYS A 21 -1.92 2.26 -5.57
N GLY A 22 -0.61 2.10 -5.81
CA GLY A 22 0.41 3.02 -5.35
C GLY A 22 1.44 2.36 -4.44
N ALA A 23 2.13 3.21 -3.68
CA ALA A 23 3.16 2.81 -2.75
C ALA A 23 2.66 2.89 -1.31
N TRP A 24 3.03 1.88 -0.54
CA TRP A 24 2.54 1.61 0.80
C TRP A 24 3.73 1.33 1.71
N LEU A 25 3.74 1.95 2.88
CA LEU A 25 4.76 1.75 3.91
C LEU A 25 4.15 1.01 5.09
N SER A 26 4.86 -0.01 5.58
CA SER A 26 4.39 -0.72 6.77
C SER A 26 4.39 0.21 7.98
N ALA A 27 3.35 0.11 8.80
CA ALA A 27 3.24 0.85 10.04
C ALA A 27 3.88 0.11 11.24
N GLU A 28 4.38 -1.11 11.03
CA GLU A 28 4.74 -2.04 12.10
C GLU A 28 6.17 -2.60 11.95
N ASN A 29 6.76 -2.53 10.76
CA ASN A 29 8.04 -3.15 10.45
C ASN A 29 8.73 -2.46 9.26
N ASN A 30 9.92 -2.92 8.90
CA ASN A 30 10.71 -2.36 7.79
C ASN A 30 10.27 -2.88 6.42
N LEU A 31 8.96 -3.02 6.19
CA LEU A 31 8.43 -3.45 4.89
C LEU A 31 7.85 -2.28 4.10
N SER A 32 7.88 -2.39 2.77
CA SER A 32 7.03 -1.58 1.89
C SER A 32 6.35 -2.45 0.84
N ALA A 33 5.22 -1.98 0.32
CA ALA A 33 4.51 -2.63 -0.76
C ALA A 33 4.28 -1.66 -1.92
N SER A 34 4.34 -2.18 -3.14
CA SER A 34 3.92 -1.45 -4.34
C SER A 34 2.84 -2.26 -5.03
N ILE A 35 1.71 -1.62 -5.32
CA ILE A 35 0.56 -2.27 -5.94
C ILE A 35 0.21 -1.53 -7.23
N ARG A 36 0.04 -2.30 -8.31
CA ARG A 36 -0.37 -1.77 -9.61
C ARG A 36 -1.49 -2.61 -10.22
N ARG A 37 -2.44 -1.97 -10.88
CA ARG A 37 -3.48 -2.65 -11.65
C ARG A 37 -2.89 -3.38 -12.85
N ILE A 38 -3.35 -4.60 -13.09
CA ILE A 38 -2.95 -5.40 -14.27
C ILE A 38 -4.15 -5.87 -15.10
N GLY A 39 -5.36 -5.80 -14.55
CA GLY A 39 -6.60 -6.14 -15.22
C GLY A 39 -7.79 -5.77 -14.35
N GLU A 40 -9.00 -6.02 -14.85
CA GLU A 40 -10.22 -5.85 -14.05
C GLU A 40 -10.20 -6.80 -12.85
N GLY A 41 -10.36 -6.24 -11.64
CA GLY A 41 -10.33 -7.02 -10.41
C GLY A 41 -8.98 -7.69 -10.11
N MET A 42 -7.90 -7.28 -10.77
CA MET A 42 -6.58 -7.90 -10.62
C MET A 42 -5.46 -6.85 -10.52
N TRP A 43 -4.63 -6.98 -9.49
CA TRP A 43 -3.47 -6.13 -9.24
C TRP A 43 -2.24 -6.99 -9.00
N ARG A 44 -1.06 -6.48 -9.36
CA ARG A 44 0.21 -7.07 -8.95
C ARG A 44 0.72 -6.32 -7.73
N ILE A 45 1.13 -7.05 -6.71
CA ILE A 45 1.78 -6.54 -5.51
C ILE A 45 3.24 -7.01 -5.47
N LEU A 46 4.13 -6.09 -5.09
CA LEU A 46 5.50 -6.40 -4.71
C LEU A 46 5.70 -5.96 -3.26
N VAL A 47 6.09 -6.87 -2.36
CA VAL A 47 6.46 -6.55 -0.97
C VAL A 47 7.97 -6.61 -0.84
N PHE A 48 8.54 -5.59 -0.21
CA PHE A 48 9.97 -5.42 -0.02
C PHE A 48 10.30 -5.32 1.46
N ASP A 49 11.46 -5.85 1.82
CA ASP A 49 12.07 -5.74 3.14
C ASP A 49 13.30 -4.83 3.07
N HIS A 50 13.35 -3.88 4.00
CA HIS A 50 14.36 -2.84 4.16
C HIS A 50 15.16 -2.98 5.46
N ALA A 51 15.11 -4.14 6.13
CA ALA A 51 15.92 -4.39 7.32
C ALA A 51 17.44 -4.39 7.05
N LEU A 52 17.86 -4.48 5.78
CA LEU A 52 19.25 -4.42 5.33
C LEU A 52 19.48 -3.16 4.49
N CYS A 53 20.74 -2.81 4.21
CA CYS A 53 21.11 -1.64 3.39
C CYS A 53 20.69 -1.72 1.91
N TYR A 54 19.99 -2.78 1.51
CA TYR A 54 19.47 -2.99 0.17
C TYR A 54 18.01 -3.44 0.22
N LYS A 55 17.28 -3.14 -0.85
CA LYS A 55 15.87 -3.50 -1.00
C LYS A 55 15.74 -4.97 -1.41
N ARG A 56 15.20 -5.82 -0.53
CA ARG A 56 14.96 -7.24 -0.81
C ARG A 56 13.50 -7.48 -1.18
N LEU A 57 13.22 -8.05 -2.35
CA LEU A 57 11.88 -8.51 -2.72
C LEU A 57 11.54 -9.77 -1.92
N VAL A 58 10.47 -9.72 -1.12
CA VAL A 58 10.00 -10.84 -0.30
C VAL A 58 8.70 -11.45 -0.79
N GLN A 59 7.92 -10.70 -1.57
CA GLN A 59 6.71 -11.21 -2.23
C GLN A 59 6.52 -10.57 -3.60
N ASP A 60 6.21 -11.41 -4.59
CA ASP A 60 5.67 -11.01 -5.88
C ASP A 60 4.39 -11.81 -6.10
N GLY A 61 3.25 -11.12 -6.16
CA GLY A 61 1.95 -11.78 -6.12
C GLY A 61 0.85 -11.03 -6.85
N ILE A 62 -0.28 -11.72 -7.01
CA ILE A 62 -1.50 -11.15 -7.58
C ILE A 62 -2.52 -10.96 -6.48
N ILE A 63 -3.06 -9.75 -6.37
CA ILE A 63 -4.27 -9.47 -5.61
C ILE A 63 -5.47 -9.63 -6.55
N ALA A 64 -6.45 -10.43 -6.16
CA ALA A 64 -7.68 -10.64 -6.92
C ALA A 64 -8.91 -10.21 -6.12
N LEU A 65 -9.84 -9.52 -6.77
CA LEU A 65 -11.18 -9.24 -6.25
C LEU A 65 -12.08 -10.44 -6.50
N ARG A 66 -12.52 -11.09 -5.42
CA ARG A 66 -13.42 -12.26 -5.47
C ARG A 66 -14.51 -12.09 -4.42
N ARG A 67 -15.78 -12.20 -4.84
CA ARG A 67 -16.96 -12.11 -3.95
C ARG A 67 -16.88 -10.92 -2.97
N HIS A 68 -16.55 -9.75 -3.53
CA HIS A 68 -16.43 -8.51 -2.78
C HIS A 68 -15.31 -8.46 -1.72
N ARG A 69 -14.21 -9.18 -1.96
CA ARG A 69 -13.06 -9.25 -1.06
C ARG A 69 -11.77 -9.35 -1.87
N LEU A 70 -10.70 -8.77 -1.35
CA LEU A 70 -9.38 -8.83 -1.95
C LEU A 70 -8.57 -9.98 -1.34
N TRP A 71 -7.87 -10.73 -2.19
CA TRP A 71 -7.08 -11.90 -1.82
C TRP A 71 -5.72 -11.87 -2.50
N LEU A 72 -4.66 -12.16 -1.76
CA LEU A 72 -3.30 -12.28 -2.27
C LEU A 72 -2.98 -13.74 -2.62
N GLY A 73 -2.73 -14.00 -3.89
CA GLY A 73 -2.38 -15.34 -4.39
C GLY A 73 -3.61 -16.17 -4.78
N ALA A 74 -3.38 -17.47 -4.97
CA ALA A 74 -4.43 -18.40 -5.37
C ALA A 74 -5.34 -18.79 -4.19
N ASP A 75 -4.75 -18.91 -3.00
CA ASP A 75 -5.40 -19.42 -1.80
C ASP A 75 -6.12 -18.32 -1.02
N ASP A 76 -7.31 -18.64 -0.49
CA ASP A 76 -8.15 -17.73 0.28
C ASP A 76 -7.67 -17.55 1.74
N ASP A 77 -6.40 -17.83 2.05
CA ASP A 77 -5.82 -17.63 3.39
C ASP A 77 -5.15 -16.25 3.54
N ASN A 78 -4.76 -15.64 2.43
CA ASN A 78 -4.06 -14.35 2.45
C ASN A 78 -5.00 -13.21 2.09
N ARG A 79 -5.89 -12.87 3.02
CA ARG A 79 -6.83 -11.76 2.82
C ARG A 79 -6.10 -10.41 2.76
N VAL A 80 -6.54 -9.56 1.83
CA VAL A 80 -6.20 -8.14 1.79
C VAL A 80 -7.42 -7.33 2.22
N ILE A 81 -7.22 -6.40 3.15
CA ILE A 81 -8.28 -5.54 3.67
C ILE A 81 -7.88 -4.10 3.45
N TYR A 82 -8.70 -3.36 2.71
CA TYR A 82 -8.57 -1.92 2.57
C TYR A 82 -9.61 -1.24 3.47
N ASP A 83 -9.15 -0.35 4.35
CA ASP A 83 -10.01 0.52 5.16
C ASP A 83 -9.99 1.93 4.55
N ALA A 84 -11.11 2.33 3.98
CA ALA A 84 -11.26 3.63 3.34
C ALA A 84 -11.35 4.80 4.32
N ALA A 85 -11.67 4.56 5.60
CA ALA A 85 -11.79 5.63 6.61
C ALA A 85 -10.41 6.09 7.09
N THR A 86 -9.46 5.17 7.19
CA THR A 86 -8.08 5.43 7.63
C THR A 86 -7.07 5.38 6.49
N GLU A 87 -7.52 5.08 5.27
CA GLU A 87 -6.68 4.83 4.10
C GLU A 87 -5.58 3.78 4.37
N THR A 88 -5.89 2.73 5.15
CA THR A 88 -4.91 1.69 5.50
C THR A 88 -5.15 0.39 4.76
N LEU A 89 -4.07 -0.34 4.48
CA LEU A 89 -4.11 -1.66 3.87
C LEU A 89 -3.56 -2.72 4.84
N THR A 90 -4.31 -3.77 5.13
CA THR A 90 -3.81 -4.95 5.85
C THR A 90 -3.57 -6.08 4.86
N ILE A 91 -2.36 -6.61 4.82
CA ILE A 91 -1.94 -7.62 3.83
C ILE A 91 -1.52 -8.89 4.55
N GLY A 92 -2.43 -9.88 4.65
CA GLY A 92 -2.13 -11.22 5.18
C GLY A 92 -1.23 -11.19 6.43
N CYS A 93 -0.13 -11.93 6.37
CA CYS A 93 0.89 -11.99 7.42
C CYS A 93 1.88 -10.81 7.46
N TYR A 94 1.87 -9.93 6.45
CA TYR A 94 2.80 -8.79 6.37
C TYR A 94 2.40 -7.62 7.27
N GLY A 95 1.15 -7.59 7.74
CA GLY A 95 0.64 -6.59 8.68
C GLY A 95 -0.01 -5.39 8.00
N ARG A 96 -0.01 -4.26 8.72
CA ARG A 96 -0.70 -3.02 8.33
C ARG A 96 0.22 -2.04 7.62
N PHE A 97 -0.29 -1.43 6.54
CA PHE A 97 0.39 -0.46 5.72
C PHE A 97 -0.42 0.84 5.60
N VAL A 98 0.29 1.95 5.43
CA VAL A 98 -0.22 3.30 5.16
C VAL A 98 0.30 3.79 3.80
N PRO A 99 -0.38 4.73 3.11
CA PRO A 99 0.09 5.26 1.85
C PRO A 99 1.41 6.03 2.05
N GLU A 100 2.38 5.88 1.15
CA GLU A 100 3.67 6.58 1.27
C GLU A 100 3.50 8.11 1.39
N ASP A 101 2.54 8.68 0.65
CA ASP A 101 2.25 10.13 0.68
C ASP A 101 1.69 10.62 2.02
N SER A 102 1.21 9.74 2.89
CA SER A 102 0.74 10.12 4.24
C SER A 102 1.89 10.53 5.17
N ILE A 103 3.13 10.11 4.88
CA ILE A 103 4.30 10.34 5.74
C ILE A 103 5.02 11.65 5.38
N ARG A 104 4.87 12.17 4.14
CA ARG A 104 5.50 13.42 3.65
C ARG A 104 5.13 14.70 4.41
N ARG A 105 4.15 14.67 5.32
CA ARG A 105 3.76 15.85 6.10
C ARG A 105 4.54 16.03 7.41
N ARG A 106 5.41 15.08 7.79
CA ARG A 106 6.07 15.13 9.11
C ARG A 106 7.50 15.65 9.08
N ASP A 107 8.25 15.38 8.01
CA ASP A 107 9.69 15.62 7.98
C ASP A 107 10.08 17.00 7.40
N ASP A 108 9.20 17.63 6.62
CA ASP A 108 9.48 18.98 6.07
C ASP A 108 9.44 20.08 7.16
N ASP A 109 8.76 19.85 8.28
CA ASP A 109 8.69 20.79 9.41
C ASP A 109 9.90 20.66 10.37
N GLU A 110 10.74 19.63 10.22
CA GLU A 110 11.90 19.35 11.08
C GLU A 110 13.26 19.64 10.42
N ILE A 111 13.29 20.23 9.22
CA ILE A 111 14.52 20.83 8.67
C ILE A 111 14.78 22.14 9.44
N ILE A 112 15.23 21.99 10.68
CA ILE A 112 15.86 23.05 11.47
C ILE A 112 17.08 23.47 10.65
N ALA A 113 17.08 24.75 10.25
CA ALA A 113 18.17 25.37 9.50
C ALA A 113 19.52 24.97 10.13
N ALA A 114 20.30 24.17 9.42
CA ALA A 114 21.67 23.88 9.82
C ALA A 114 22.41 25.22 9.98
N GLU A 115 23.11 25.38 11.11
CA GLU A 115 23.91 26.58 11.37
C GLU A 115 24.89 26.81 10.21
N PRO A 116 25.09 28.07 9.78
CA PRO A 116 25.99 28.37 8.68
C PRO A 116 27.39 27.86 9.03
N PHE A 117 27.94 27.04 8.13
CA PHE A 117 29.28 26.49 8.23
C PHE A 117 30.28 27.65 8.35
N ASN A 118 30.79 27.90 9.56
CA ASN A 118 31.74 28.98 9.79
C ASN A 118 33.12 28.52 9.33
N GLU A 119 33.50 28.82 8.09
CA GLU A 119 34.88 28.64 7.63
C GLU A 119 35.82 29.51 8.47
N PRO A 120 36.88 28.97 9.07
CA PRO A 120 37.87 29.78 9.76
C PRO A 120 38.62 30.61 8.71
N ALA A 121 38.57 31.94 8.86
CA ALA A 121 39.42 32.84 8.09
C ALA A 121 40.89 32.58 8.47
N GLU A 122 41.72 32.26 7.48
CA GLU A 122 43.20 32.28 7.58
C GLU A 122 43.74 33.68 7.90
#